data_AF-A0A139AFD0-F1
#
_entry.id   AF-A0A139AFD0-F1
#
_cell.length_a   1.000
_cell.length_b   1.000
_cell.length_c   1.000
_cell.angle_alpha   90.00
_cell.angle_beta   90.00
_cell.angle_gamma   90.00
#
_symmetry.space_group_name_H-M   'P 1'
#
loop_
_entity.id
_entity.type
_entity.pdbx_description
1 polymer ?
#
loop_
_entity_poly.entity_id
_entity_poly.type
_entity_poly.pdbx_seq_one_letter_code
_entity_poly.pdbx_strand_id
1 'polypeptide(L)'
;MPGNPPTYPDQAFDGRLYEYVTTLDFFTDDELWSNSKTRGFIHDRQIVDENGELVKVKIALVWRQGQLFAVSNTCPHAGADLASGSLEDIEDLQLPSAELSKAREDCGADSLARTRISGSDKEFALVCPVHGWLFDALSGTCISNPSYTLDVFHTHVDTIPEQGSGDESITSDEHKRVWVSRDKVNDGVKGMRRHVKVKVNRM
;
A
#
# COMPACT_ATOMS: atom_id res chain seq x y z
N MET A 1 -17.64 -17.87 -16.66
CA MET A 1 -17.76 -17.38 -15.28
C MET A 1 -16.33 -17.23 -14.76
N PRO A 2 -15.82 -16.01 -14.48
CA PRO A 2 -14.56 -15.93 -13.74
C PRO A 2 -14.81 -16.61 -12.38
N GLY A 3 -14.02 -17.63 -12.06
CA GLY A 3 -14.11 -18.34 -10.78
C GLY A 3 -13.91 -17.35 -9.63
N ASN A 4 -14.53 -17.62 -8.48
CA ASN A 4 -14.21 -16.85 -7.27
C ASN A 4 -12.69 -16.91 -7.05
N PRO A 5 -12.03 -15.79 -6.74
CA PRO A 5 -10.61 -15.81 -6.42
C PRO A 5 -10.40 -16.77 -5.24
N PRO A 6 -9.28 -17.53 -5.22
CA PRO A 6 -8.95 -18.39 -4.10
C PRO A 6 -8.95 -17.57 -2.81
N THR A 7 -9.78 -17.98 -1.85
CA THR A 7 -9.77 -17.40 -0.51
C THR A 7 -8.61 -18.02 0.26
N TYR A 8 -7.54 -17.25 0.48
CA TYR A 8 -6.46 -17.69 1.35
C TYR A 8 -6.78 -17.32 2.80
N PRO A 9 -6.56 -18.23 3.77
CA PRO A 9 -6.71 -17.89 5.18
C PRO A 9 -5.67 -16.83 5.56
N ASP A 10 -5.97 -16.02 6.58
CA ASP A 10 -5.00 -15.06 7.12
C ASP A 10 -3.70 -15.79 7.49
N GLN A 11 -2.57 -15.14 7.23
CA GLN A 11 -1.25 -15.67 7.56
C GLN A 11 -0.53 -14.77 8.55
N ALA A 12 0.26 -15.37 9.43
CA ALA A 12 1.08 -14.63 10.37
C ALA A 12 2.50 -14.46 9.81
N PHE A 13 2.96 -13.21 9.67
CA PHE A 13 4.34 -12.88 9.33
C PHE A 13 4.90 -11.92 10.38
N ASP A 14 6.11 -12.17 10.87
CA ASP A 14 6.76 -11.35 11.91
C ASP A 14 5.87 -11.07 13.13
N GLY A 15 5.05 -12.04 13.52
CA GLY A 15 4.10 -11.94 14.64
C GLY A 15 2.85 -11.09 14.37
N ARG A 16 2.65 -10.60 13.14
CA ARG A 16 1.45 -9.83 12.73
C ARG A 16 0.57 -10.66 11.81
N LEU A 17 -0.75 -10.44 11.86
CA LEU A 17 -1.70 -11.07 10.94
C LEU A 17 -1.77 -10.30 9.63
N TYR A 18 -1.80 -11.02 8.52
CA TYR A 18 -1.92 -10.47 7.18
C TYR A 18 -3.08 -11.11 6.43
N GLU A 19 -3.75 -10.28 5.64
CA GLU A 19 -4.85 -10.66 4.75
C GLU A 19 -4.32 -10.74 3.32
N TYR A 20 -4.75 -11.78 2.59
CA TYR A 20 -4.41 -11.93 1.19
C TYR A 20 -5.13 -10.89 0.34
N VAL A 21 -4.39 -10.21 -0.52
CA VAL A 21 -4.93 -9.15 -1.38
C VAL A 21 -5.03 -9.59 -2.83
N THR A 22 -3.92 -10.04 -3.43
CA THR A 22 -3.86 -10.35 -4.86
C THR A 22 -2.60 -11.15 -5.22
N THR A 23 -2.54 -11.71 -6.43
CA THR A 23 -1.29 -12.22 -7.03
C THR A 23 -0.61 -11.13 -7.85
N LEU A 24 0.71 -11.07 -7.74
CA LEU A 24 1.61 -10.13 -8.39
C LEU A 24 1.98 -10.60 -9.81
N ASP A 25 1.05 -11.20 -10.54
CA ASP A 25 1.27 -11.69 -11.91
C ASP A 25 1.47 -10.54 -12.92
N PHE A 26 1.27 -9.30 -12.46
CA PHE A 26 1.18 -8.08 -13.26
C PHE A 26 2.39 -7.14 -13.11
N PHE A 27 3.34 -7.44 -12.23
CA PHE A 27 4.43 -6.52 -11.86
C PHE A 27 5.82 -6.97 -12.34
N THR A 28 5.94 -8.18 -12.90
CA THR A 28 7.22 -8.82 -13.28
C THR A 28 7.71 -8.48 -14.69
N ASP A 29 6.96 -7.69 -15.48
CA ASP A 29 7.45 -7.19 -16.77
C ASP A 29 8.46 -6.05 -16.55
N ASP A 30 9.75 -6.42 -16.47
CA ASP A 30 10.89 -5.52 -16.31
C ASP A 30 10.96 -4.44 -17.41
N GLU A 31 10.39 -4.67 -18.60
CA GLU A 31 10.45 -3.75 -19.74
C GLU A 31 9.46 -2.56 -19.66
N LEU A 32 8.47 -2.58 -18.74
CA LEU A 32 7.46 -1.51 -18.62
C LEU A 32 7.73 -0.53 -17.46
N TRP A 33 8.78 -0.74 -16.68
CA TRP A 33 9.10 0.04 -15.47
C TRP A 33 9.84 1.37 -15.73
N SER A 34 10.18 1.68 -16.97
CA SER A 34 10.91 2.92 -17.32
C SER A 34 10.07 4.19 -17.21
N ASN A 35 8.74 4.11 -17.03
CA ASN A 35 7.85 5.26 -17.04
C ASN A 35 6.88 5.26 -15.84
N SER A 36 7.26 6.01 -14.81
CA SER A 36 6.44 6.70 -13.78
C SER A 36 4.92 6.53 -13.87
N LYS A 37 4.38 5.38 -13.44
CA LYS A 37 2.94 5.22 -13.21
C LYS A 37 2.65 4.45 -11.92
N THR A 38 1.75 5.00 -11.13
CA THR A 38 0.95 4.30 -10.12
C THR A 38 0.14 3.22 -10.83
N ARG A 39 0.37 1.95 -10.51
CA ARG A 39 -0.61 0.89 -10.74
C ARG A 39 -1.23 0.53 -9.40
N GLY A 40 -2.24 1.30 -9.02
CA GLY A 40 -3.01 1.06 -7.81
C GLY A 40 -4.01 -0.07 -8.01
N PHE A 41 -3.83 -1.16 -7.28
CA PHE A 41 -4.87 -2.18 -7.13
C PHE A 41 -5.77 -1.80 -5.96
N ILE A 42 -7.09 -1.81 -6.19
CA ILE A 42 -8.08 -1.45 -5.18
C ILE A 42 -8.54 -2.72 -4.46
N HIS A 43 -8.24 -2.82 -3.18
CA HIS A 43 -8.72 -3.91 -2.32
C HIS A 43 -9.56 -3.36 -1.16
N ASP A 44 -10.73 -3.93 -0.94
CA ASP A 44 -11.66 -3.50 0.09
C ASP A 44 -11.35 -4.20 1.42
N ARG A 45 -10.96 -3.44 2.44
CA ARG A 45 -10.54 -3.96 3.75
C ARG A 45 -11.40 -3.42 4.90
N GLN A 46 -11.55 -4.17 5.98
CA GLN A 46 -12.16 -3.68 7.22
C GLN A 46 -11.10 -3.53 8.31
N ILE A 47 -11.10 -2.38 9.00
CA ILE A 47 -10.19 -2.06 10.10
C ILE A 47 -10.96 -1.46 11.27
N VAL A 48 -10.32 -1.37 12.43
CA VAL A 48 -10.83 -0.59 13.57
C VAL A 48 -10.20 0.81 13.50
N ASP A 49 -11.02 1.85 13.60
CA ASP A 49 -10.53 3.23 13.61
C ASP A 49 -10.00 3.67 14.99
N GLU A 50 -9.51 4.90 15.08
CA GLU A 50 -8.98 5.51 16.31
C GLU A 50 -9.99 5.58 17.48
N ASN A 51 -11.29 5.47 17.19
CA ASN A 51 -12.37 5.49 18.17
C ASN A 51 -12.83 4.08 18.56
N GLY A 52 -12.20 3.03 18.02
CA GLY A 52 -12.62 1.65 18.26
C GLY A 52 -13.79 1.20 17.39
N GLU A 53 -14.18 1.95 16.36
CA GLU A 53 -15.28 1.60 15.46
C GLU A 53 -14.80 0.77 14.26
N LEU A 54 -15.61 -0.21 13.85
CA LEU A 54 -15.35 -0.97 12.62
C LEU A 54 -15.65 -0.12 11.39
N VAL A 55 -14.63 0.07 10.56
CA VAL A 55 -14.69 0.89 9.34
C VAL A 55 -14.15 0.11 8.14
N LYS A 56 -14.59 0.51 6.94
CA LYS A 56 -14.12 -0.01 5.67
C LYS A 56 -13.13 0.98 5.05
N VAL A 57 -12.00 0.45 4.59
CA VAL A 57 -10.92 1.19 3.95
C VAL A 57 -10.60 0.50 2.62
N LYS A 58 -10.56 1.31 1.55
CA LYS A 58 -10.02 0.86 0.27
C LYS A 58 -8.51 0.95 0.33
N ILE A 59 -7.80 -0.07 -0.11
CA ILE A 59 -6.34 -0.14 -0.14
C ILE A 59 -5.87 0.08 -1.57
N ALA A 60 -4.84 0.89 -1.76
CA ALA A 60 -4.06 1.02 -2.97
C ALA A 60 -2.73 0.33 -2.77
N LEU A 61 -2.41 -0.64 -3.62
CA LEU A 61 -1.07 -1.21 -3.72
C LEU A 61 -0.22 -0.35 -4.65
N VAL A 62 0.97 0.04 -4.22
CA VAL A 62 1.88 0.87 -5.00
C VAL A 62 3.21 0.16 -5.14
N TRP A 63 3.71 0.04 -6.36
CA TRP A 63 5.05 -0.49 -6.63
C TRP A 63 5.96 0.61 -7.17
N ARG A 64 7.13 0.77 -6.56
CA ARG A 64 8.15 1.74 -6.99
C ARG A 64 9.52 1.17 -6.68
N GLN A 65 10.41 1.16 -7.69
CA GLN A 65 11.83 0.79 -7.55
C GLN A 65 12.10 -0.52 -6.78
N GLY A 66 11.29 -1.55 -7.05
CA GLY A 66 11.45 -2.87 -6.42
C GLY A 66 10.88 -2.97 -5.00
N GLN A 67 10.00 -2.05 -4.62
CA GLN A 67 9.33 -2.03 -3.32
C GLN A 67 7.82 -1.91 -3.49
N LEU A 68 7.11 -2.67 -2.67
CA LEU A 68 5.65 -2.70 -2.63
C LEU A 68 5.14 -2.01 -1.36
N PHE A 69 4.21 -1.08 -1.52
CA PHE A 69 3.58 -0.31 -0.46
C PHE A 69 2.07 -0.51 -0.49
N ALA A 70 1.42 -0.47 0.67
CA ALA A 70 -0.03 -0.51 0.79
C ALA A 70 -0.49 0.70 1.58
N VAL A 71 -1.36 1.51 0.98
CA VAL A 71 -1.90 2.73 1.59
C VAL A 71 -3.42 2.79 1.44
N SER A 72 -4.11 3.60 2.24
CA SER A 72 -5.53 3.86 1.98
C SER A 72 -5.69 4.59 0.65
N ASN A 73 -6.57 4.08 -0.21
CA ASN A 73 -6.82 4.56 -1.55
C ASN A 73 -7.75 5.79 -1.60
N THR A 74 -8.28 6.22 -0.46
CA THR A 74 -9.27 7.29 -0.42
C THR A 74 -8.62 8.54 0.14
N CYS A 75 -8.47 9.57 -0.70
CA CYS A 75 -7.94 10.86 -0.31
C CYS A 75 -8.78 11.42 0.86
N PRO A 76 -8.16 11.76 2.01
CA PRO A 76 -8.90 12.14 3.20
C PRO A 76 -9.60 13.51 3.05
N HIS A 77 -9.05 14.37 2.20
CA HIS A 77 -9.62 15.67 1.87
C HIS A 77 -10.90 15.56 1.03
N ALA A 78 -10.79 15.08 -0.22
CA ALA A 78 -11.89 15.11 -1.18
C ALA A 78 -12.62 13.76 -1.37
N GLY A 79 -12.06 12.65 -0.85
CA GLY A 79 -12.61 11.31 -1.08
C GLY A 79 -12.23 10.70 -2.43
N ALA A 80 -11.31 11.33 -3.16
CA ALA A 80 -10.84 10.86 -4.46
C ALA A 80 -10.07 9.53 -4.36
N ASP A 81 -10.08 8.78 -5.46
CA ASP A 81 -9.34 7.54 -5.62
C ASP A 81 -7.86 7.83 -5.95
N LEU A 82 -6.95 7.56 -5.01
CA LEU A 82 -5.53 7.87 -5.15
C LEU A 82 -4.82 6.97 -6.17
N ALA A 83 -5.33 5.76 -6.42
CA ALA A 83 -4.83 4.86 -7.45
C ALA A 83 -4.98 5.44 -8.86
N SER A 84 -5.90 6.39 -9.05
CA SER A 84 -6.07 7.12 -10.31
C SER A 84 -5.19 8.38 -10.44
N GLY A 85 -4.40 8.69 -9.41
CA GLY A 85 -3.41 9.76 -9.41
C GLY A 85 -2.05 9.37 -10.01
N SER A 86 -1.02 10.19 -9.77
CA SER A 86 0.37 9.92 -10.16
C SER A 86 1.25 9.57 -8.95
N LEU A 87 2.46 9.07 -9.22
CA LEU A 87 3.55 8.95 -8.26
C LEU A 87 4.65 9.91 -8.66
N GLU A 88 5.17 10.65 -7.68
CA GLU A 88 6.29 11.56 -7.89
C GLU A 88 7.42 11.20 -6.93
N ASP A 89 8.65 11.20 -7.41
CA ASP A 89 9.81 11.05 -6.53
C ASP A 89 9.95 12.33 -5.70
N ILE A 90 10.04 12.20 -4.38
CA ILE A 90 10.08 13.35 -3.46
C ILE A 90 11.36 14.18 -3.68
N GLU A 91 12.46 13.52 -4.06
CA GLU A 91 13.73 14.17 -4.41
C GLU A 91 13.56 15.19 -5.57
N ASP A 92 12.71 14.86 -6.54
CA ASP A 92 12.48 15.69 -7.73
C ASP A 92 11.58 16.90 -7.44
N LEU A 93 10.79 16.82 -6.36
CA LEU A 93 9.87 17.88 -5.95
C LEU A 93 10.54 19.05 -5.21
N GLN A 94 11.85 18.96 -4.93
CA GLN A 94 12.64 19.96 -4.20
C GLN A 94 12.00 20.39 -2.87
N LEU A 95 11.32 19.47 -2.20
CA LEU A 95 10.68 19.72 -0.91
C LEU A 95 11.75 19.77 0.21
N PRO A 96 11.54 20.59 1.26
CA PRO A 96 12.48 20.65 2.38
C PRO A 96 12.49 19.32 3.13
N SER A 97 13.62 18.61 3.05
CA SER A 97 13.84 17.29 3.66
C SER A 97 13.55 17.23 5.16
N ALA A 98 13.66 18.36 5.88
CA ALA A 98 13.43 18.46 7.32
C ALA A 98 11.96 18.30 7.75
N GLU A 99 10.99 18.66 6.90
CA GLU A 99 9.57 18.46 7.22
C GLU A 99 9.14 17.00 6.99
N LEU A 100 9.75 16.35 6.01
CA LEU A 100 9.55 14.92 5.71
C LEU A 100 10.21 14.03 6.76
N SER A 101 11.40 14.38 7.24
CA SER A 101 12.11 13.60 8.25
C SER A 101 11.35 13.52 9.58
N LYS A 102 10.74 14.62 10.02
CA LYS A 102 9.97 14.66 11.28
C LYS A 102 8.70 13.81 11.24
N ALA A 103 7.93 13.90 10.15
CA ALA A 103 6.72 13.09 9.97
C ALA A 103 7.04 11.58 9.96
N ARG A 104 8.26 11.22 9.55
CA ARG A 104 8.74 9.84 9.48
C ARG A 104 9.30 9.31 10.80
N GLU A 105 9.97 10.15 11.57
CA GLU A 105 10.34 9.82 12.96
C GLU A 105 9.07 9.52 13.79
N ASP A 106 8.04 10.36 13.65
CA ASP A 106 6.77 10.20 14.36
C ASP A 106 6.00 8.93 13.93
N CYS A 107 6.18 8.46 12.69
CA CYS A 107 5.55 7.23 12.19
C CYS A 107 6.38 5.96 12.45
N GLY A 108 7.57 6.09 13.05
CA GLY A 108 8.49 4.97 13.25
C GLY A 108 8.99 4.39 11.93
N ALA A 109 9.26 5.24 10.93
CA ALA A 109 9.52 4.83 9.55
C ALA A 109 10.66 3.81 9.39
N ASP A 110 11.65 3.85 10.27
CA ASP A 110 12.76 2.88 10.31
C ASP A 110 12.30 1.44 10.63
N SER A 111 11.10 1.28 11.19
CA SER A 111 10.45 0.00 11.48
C SER A 111 9.33 -0.37 10.50
N LEU A 112 9.04 0.47 9.48
CA LEU A 112 8.12 0.15 8.39
C LEU A 112 8.72 -1.01 7.58
N ALA A 113 8.34 -2.23 7.95
CA ALA A 113 8.76 -3.48 7.31
C ALA A 113 8.55 -3.41 5.79
N ARG A 114 9.67 -3.24 5.11
CA ARG A 114 9.82 -3.27 3.67
C ARG A 114 9.89 -4.72 3.25
N THR A 115 9.02 -5.16 2.34
CA THR A 115 9.44 -6.25 1.46
C THR A 115 10.30 -5.63 0.35
N ARG A 116 11.62 -5.53 0.59
CA ARG A 116 12.58 -5.09 -0.42
C ARG A 116 12.78 -6.24 -1.42
N ILE A 117 12.36 -6.05 -2.67
CA ILE A 117 12.74 -6.95 -3.76
C ILE A 117 14.04 -6.45 -4.43
N SER A 118 14.36 -5.16 -4.31
CA SER A 118 15.69 -4.61 -4.59
C SER A 118 15.99 -3.34 -3.77
N GLY A 119 17.27 -3.11 -3.45
CA GLY A 119 17.75 -2.23 -2.37
C GLY A 119 17.83 -0.72 -2.64
N SER A 120 16.77 -0.06 -3.10
CA SER A 120 16.70 1.41 -3.21
C SER A 120 16.02 2.05 -1.98
N ASP A 121 16.53 3.16 -1.44
CA ASP A 121 15.92 3.91 -0.31
C ASP A 121 15.08 5.12 -0.79
N LYS A 122 14.71 5.18 -2.07
CA LYS A 122 14.10 6.38 -2.63
C LYS A 122 12.66 6.57 -2.18
N GLU A 123 12.36 7.84 -1.97
CA GLU A 123 11.12 8.31 -1.38
C GLU A 123 10.20 8.85 -2.47
N PHE A 124 8.92 8.53 -2.39
CA PHE A 124 7.94 8.99 -3.37
C PHE A 124 6.61 9.36 -2.71
N ALA A 125 5.85 10.21 -3.40
CA ALA A 125 4.56 10.69 -2.96
C ALA A 125 3.44 10.23 -3.91
N LEU A 126 2.29 9.85 -3.35
CA LEU A 126 1.06 9.72 -4.11
C LEU A 126 0.46 11.11 -4.34
N VAL A 127 0.07 11.39 -5.58
CA VAL A 127 -0.57 12.66 -5.95
C VAL A 127 -2.07 12.47 -6.07
N CYS A 128 -2.86 13.23 -5.31
CA CYS A 128 -4.30 13.24 -5.46
C CYS A 128 -4.70 13.80 -6.85
N PRO A 129 -5.49 13.07 -7.65
CA PRO A 129 -5.86 13.49 -9.01
C PRO A 129 -6.78 14.71 -9.07
N VAL A 130 -7.43 15.08 -7.95
CA VAL A 130 -8.40 16.18 -7.93
C VAL A 130 -7.73 17.55 -7.75
N HIS A 131 -6.74 17.64 -6.87
CA HIS A 131 -6.17 18.93 -6.45
C HIS A 131 -4.66 18.86 -6.17
N GLY A 132 -3.99 17.78 -6.61
CA GLY A 132 -2.53 17.70 -6.61
C GLY A 132 -1.88 17.55 -5.24
N TRP A 133 -2.64 17.17 -4.20
CA TRP A 133 -2.05 16.98 -2.87
C TRP A 133 -1.14 15.77 -2.83
N LEU A 134 0.03 15.97 -2.24
CA LEU A 134 1.11 15.01 -2.16
C LEU A 134 1.03 14.28 -0.82
N PHE A 135 1.07 12.96 -0.85
CA PHE A 135 1.09 12.12 0.34
C PHE A 135 2.33 11.25 0.33
N ASP A 136 3.18 11.38 1.35
CA ASP A 136 4.35 10.52 1.51
C ASP A 136 3.89 9.07 1.68
N ALA A 137 4.35 8.18 0.79
CA ALA A 137 3.89 6.79 0.80
C ALA A 137 4.38 6.00 2.02
N LEU A 138 5.41 6.49 2.72
CA LEU A 138 5.97 5.87 3.92
C LEU A 138 5.19 6.24 5.18
N SER A 139 5.03 7.54 5.45
CA SER A 139 4.34 8.00 6.65
C SER A 139 2.83 8.14 6.46
N GLY A 140 2.35 8.21 5.22
CA GLY A 140 0.97 8.56 4.87
C GLY A 140 0.66 10.05 5.02
N THR A 141 1.59 10.85 5.53
CA THR A 141 1.37 12.28 5.81
C THR A 141 1.17 13.04 4.51
N CYS A 142 0.16 13.90 4.48
CA CYS A 142 -0.01 14.85 3.39
C CYS A 142 1.04 15.95 3.51
N ILE A 143 1.97 15.98 2.56
CA ILE A 143 3.00 17.01 2.44
C ILE A 143 2.36 18.37 2.15
N SER A 144 1.30 18.39 1.33
CA SER A 144 0.61 19.64 0.99
C SER A 144 -0.19 20.23 2.16
N ASN A 145 -0.62 19.40 3.11
CA ASN A 145 -1.34 19.82 4.31
C ASN A 145 -1.25 18.74 5.41
N PRO A 146 -0.31 18.86 6.37
CA PRO A 146 -0.07 17.87 7.42
C PRO A 146 -1.25 17.59 8.35
N SER A 147 -2.36 18.34 8.22
CA SER A 147 -3.61 18.04 8.93
C SER A 147 -4.32 16.80 8.38
N TYR A 148 -3.81 16.17 7.33
CA TYR A 148 -4.39 15.03 6.65
C TYR A 148 -3.38 13.90 6.51
N THR A 149 -3.85 12.67 6.71
CA THR A 149 -2.98 11.48 6.74
C THR A 149 -3.71 10.30 6.11
N LEU A 150 -2.97 9.48 5.35
CA LEU A 150 -3.41 8.19 4.83
C LEU A 150 -3.10 7.08 5.82
N ASP A 151 -3.84 5.99 5.78
CA ASP A 151 -3.41 4.77 6.47
C ASP A 151 -2.30 4.10 5.67
N VAL A 152 -1.27 3.62 6.35
CA VAL A 152 -0.18 2.84 5.75
C VAL A 152 -0.15 1.46 6.39
N PHE A 153 0.07 0.42 5.60
CA PHE A 153 0.04 -0.98 6.03
C PHE A 153 1.33 -1.70 5.63
N HIS A 154 1.73 -2.71 6.40
CA HIS A 154 2.83 -3.58 6.00
C HIS A 154 2.39 -4.47 4.84
N THR A 155 3.33 -4.76 3.96
CA THR A 155 3.17 -5.68 2.84
C THR A 155 4.10 -6.87 3.00
N HIS A 156 3.60 -8.05 2.69
CA HIS A 156 4.41 -9.26 2.57
C HIS A 156 4.22 -9.86 1.18
N VAL A 157 5.32 -10.33 0.58
CA VAL A 157 5.30 -11.00 -0.72
C VAL A 157 5.95 -12.36 -0.58
N ASP A 158 5.23 -13.41 -0.94
CA ASP A 158 5.72 -14.79 -0.99
C ASP A 158 5.60 -15.34 -2.42
N THR A 159 6.51 -16.23 -2.78
CA THR A 159 6.49 -16.94 -4.05
C THR A 159 5.53 -18.13 -3.96
N ILE A 160 4.68 -18.31 -4.96
CA ILE A 160 3.90 -19.54 -5.09
C ILE A 160 4.85 -20.63 -5.60
N PRO A 161 5.10 -21.73 -4.85
CA PRO A 161 5.91 -22.82 -5.37
C PRO A 161 5.16 -23.47 -6.54
N GLU A 162 5.85 -23.64 -7.68
CA GLU A 162 5.31 -24.35 -8.84
C GLU A 162 4.84 -25.74 -8.43
N GLN A 163 3.56 -26.06 -8.68
CA GLN A 163 3.11 -27.44 -8.61
C GLN A 163 3.62 -28.14 -9.86
N GLY A 164 4.68 -28.93 -9.72
CA GLY A 164 5.29 -29.67 -10.83
C GLY A 164 4.29 -30.56 -11.56
N SER A 165 3.76 -30.09 -12.68
CA SER A 165 3.26 -30.93 -13.76
C SER A 165 4.45 -31.21 -14.67
N GLY A 166 4.82 -32.49 -14.81
CA GLY A 166 5.99 -32.94 -15.56
C GLY A 166 5.91 -32.70 -17.06
N ASP A 167 6.10 -31.46 -17.48
CA ASP A 167 6.49 -31.09 -18.84
C ASP A 167 7.55 -30.00 -18.75
N GLU A 168 8.73 -30.31 -19.27
CA GLU A 168 9.91 -29.43 -19.29
C GLU A 168 9.73 -28.36 -20.37
N SER A 169 8.99 -27.29 -20.06
CA SER A 169 9.14 -26.02 -20.76
C SER A 169 9.11 -24.86 -19.77
N ILE A 170 10.31 -24.37 -19.44
CA ILE A 170 10.55 -23.24 -18.55
C ILE A 170 9.89 -21.98 -19.15
N THR A 171 8.90 -21.41 -18.46
CA THR A 171 8.59 -19.97 -18.53
C THR A 171 8.63 -19.43 -17.11
N SER A 172 9.69 -18.70 -16.79
CA SER A 172 10.12 -18.25 -15.46
C SER A 172 9.28 -17.10 -14.87
N ASP A 173 7.96 -17.14 -15.02
CA ASP A 173 7.07 -16.14 -14.46
C ASP A 173 6.61 -16.60 -13.07
N GLU A 174 7.47 -16.37 -12.07
CA GLU A 174 7.18 -16.64 -10.67
C GLU A 174 5.93 -15.86 -10.22
N HIS A 175 4.77 -16.54 -10.17
CA HIS A 175 3.57 -16.00 -9.55
C HIS A 175 3.85 -15.67 -8.08
N LYS A 176 3.81 -14.39 -7.69
CA LYS A 176 3.97 -13.96 -6.29
C LYS A 176 2.62 -13.63 -5.69
N ARG A 177 2.43 -13.86 -4.39
CA ARG A 177 1.22 -13.45 -3.66
C ARG A 177 1.53 -12.23 -2.82
N VAL A 178 0.56 -11.34 -2.71
CA VAL A 178 0.64 -10.12 -1.93
C VAL A 178 -0.30 -10.21 -0.75
N TRP A 179 0.26 -9.91 0.41
CA TRP A 179 -0.45 -9.85 1.68
C TRP A 179 -0.30 -8.46 2.30
N VAL A 180 -1.34 -8.01 3.00
CA VAL A 180 -1.34 -6.73 3.70
C VAL A 180 -1.66 -6.95 5.17
N SER A 181 -0.89 -6.32 6.07
CA SER A 181 -1.07 -6.49 7.51
C SER A 181 -2.43 -5.99 7.97
N ARG A 182 -2.91 -6.58 9.05
CA ARG A 182 -4.16 -6.14 9.66
C ARG A 182 -4.07 -4.79 10.33
N ASP A 183 -2.92 -4.52 10.92
CA ASP A 183 -2.65 -3.29 11.64
C ASP A 183 -2.10 -2.22 10.72
N LYS A 184 -2.41 -0.97 11.03
CA LYS A 184 -1.80 0.20 10.41
C LYS A 184 -0.42 0.38 11.01
N VAL A 185 0.56 0.77 10.18
CA VAL A 185 1.90 1.03 10.69
C VAL A 185 2.01 2.45 11.24
N ASN A 186 1.24 3.37 10.68
CA ASN A 186 1.35 4.79 11.01
C ASN A 186 0.28 5.26 12.01
N ASP A 187 -0.13 4.42 12.95
CA ASP A 187 -1.17 4.75 13.94
C ASP A 187 -0.82 5.93 14.85
N GLY A 188 0.47 6.16 15.10
CA GLY A 188 0.95 7.32 15.87
C GLY A 188 0.88 8.65 15.09
N VAL A 189 0.69 8.62 13.77
CA VAL A 189 0.72 9.82 12.93
C VAL A 189 -0.61 10.55 13.00
N LYS A 190 -0.55 11.80 13.47
CA LYS A 190 -1.70 12.69 13.55
C LYS A 190 -2.17 13.09 12.16
N GLY A 191 -3.45 13.44 12.06
CA GLY A 191 -4.07 13.96 10.85
C GLY A 191 -5.44 13.33 10.61
N MET A 192 -6.29 14.07 9.92
CA MET A 192 -7.61 13.61 9.54
C MET A 192 -7.51 12.52 8.48
N ARG A 193 -8.11 11.38 8.79
CA ARG A 193 -8.21 10.20 7.93
C ARG A 193 -9.63 10.07 7.39
N ARG A 194 -9.83 9.29 6.33
CA ARG A 194 -11.17 9.06 5.76
C ARG A 194 -11.46 7.58 5.65
N HIS A 195 -12.40 7.14 6.46
CA HIS A 195 -12.91 5.77 6.47
C HIS A 195 -14.42 5.75 6.27
N VAL A 196 -14.96 4.64 5.79
CA VAL A 196 -16.41 4.45 5.65
C VAL A 196 -16.92 3.62 6.82
N LYS A 197 -17.78 4.18 7.67
CA LYS A 197 -18.37 3.43 8.79
C LYS A 197 -19.12 2.20 8.28
N VAL A 198 -18.83 1.04 8.86
CA VAL A 198 -19.55 -0.19 8.56
C VAL A 198 -20.78 -0.25 9.47
N LYS A 199 -21.96 -0.42 8.88
CA LYS A 199 -23.14 -0.79 9.68
C LYS A 199 -22.97 -2.25 10.11
N VAL A 200 -22.55 -2.47 11.35
CA VAL A 200 -22.61 -3.79 11.95
C VAL A 200 -24.08 -4.09 12.21
N ASN A 201 -24.70 -4.93 11.38
CA ASN A 201 -26.00 -5.49 11.73
C ASN A 201 -25.78 -6.36 12.97
N ARG A 202 -26.18 -5.86 14.15
CA ARG A 202 -26.32 -6.70 15.33
C ARG A 202 -27.36 -7.76 15.00
N MET A 203 -26.91 -9.02 14.86
CA MET A 203 -27.78 -10.20 14.92
C MET A 203 -28.29 -10.39 16.34
#